data_AF-A0A922ZW72-F1
#
_entry.id   AF-A0A922ZW72-F1
#
_cell.length_a   1.000
_cell.length_b   1.000
_cell.length_c   1.000
_cell.angle_alpha   90.00
_cell.angle_beta   90.00
_cell.angle_gamma   90.00
#
_symmetry.space_group_name_H-M   'P 1'
#
loop_
_entity.id
_entity.type
_entity.pdbx_description
1 polymer ?
#
loop_
_entity_poly.entity_id
_entity_poly.type
_entity_poly.pdbx_seq_one_letter_code
_entity_poly.pdbx_strand_id
1 'polypeptide(L)'
;MNRKQKYVIAVSIFFIIFNFITINTCFSANYLQPKSVIFKSVDEKLQMARIAKADILVPETFEDGMKYYREAEILFSNKEDLDEITKLITKSRERFEKAIKDSQLSGLLFTETMVAREDALKVNGHLLDLENWNNAETAFRDAAEQLEGGDSDDAKSIGKEAEILFREAELKAIQSKYLKEVWSLLNKTENMDINKYAPITLKKAINHAKKAESMLHLHRYDQTDAEQLAIQAEYEIKHAIYIASIIKPLEDNDQTFESIFLNSEIPLQKIASSLSMSVTFDDGFDKPTQNIINSIQSLQKENFDLTKILQNDKSEIS
;
A
#
# COMPACT_ATOMS: atom_id res chain seq x y z
N MET A 1 -77.46 2.41 89.75
CA MET A 1 -78.93 2.37 89.58
C MET A 1 -79.31 3.35 88.48
N ASN A 2 -79.77 2.85 87.30
CA ASN A 2 -80.49 3.58 86.23
C ASN A 2 -79.78 4.79 85.56
N ARG A 3 -79.98 5.17 84.31
CA ARG A 3 -80.65 4.66 83.09
C ARG A 3 -80.32 5.71 82.01
N LYS A 4 -80.14 5.27 80.75
CA LYS A 4 -80.48 6.03 79.50
C LYS A 4 -79.59 7.26 79.22
N GLN A 5 -79.33 7.72 77.99
CA GLN A 5 -79.72 7.36 76.63
C GLN A 5 -78.86 8.21 75.68
N LYS A 6 -78.61 7.66 74.48
CA LYS A 6 -78.53 8.35 73.17
C LYS A 6 -77.24 9.11 72.78
N TYR A 7 -76.52 8.47 71.86
CA TYR A 7 -75.99 8.96 70.57
C TYR A 7 -75.97 10.47 70.33
N VAL A 8 -74.80 11.02 69.93
CA VAL A 8 -74.54 11.65 68.61
C VAL A 8 -73.03 11.95 68.46
N ILE A 9 -72.47 11.31 67.43
CA ILE A 9 -71.38 11.67 66.51
C ILE A 9 -70.71 13.06 66.72
N ALA A 10 -69.39 13.05 66.92
CA ALA A 10 -68.48 14.05 66.34
C ALA A 10 -67.05 13.49 66.26
N VAL A 11 -66.67 13.08 65.05
CA VAL A 11 -65.32 12.63 64.69
C VAL A 11 -64.33 13.77 64.95
N SER A 12 -63.39 13.56 65.87
CA SER A 12 -62.32 14.51 66.15
C SER A 12 -61.15 14.29 65.20
N ILE A 13 -60.92 15.36 64.44
CA ILE A 13 -59.86 15.62 63.48
C ILE A 13 -58.47 15.45 64.10
N PHE A 14 -57.61 14.64 63.48
CA PHE A 14 -56.16 14.67 63.68
C PHE A 14 -55.50 14.89 62.31
N PHE A 15 -55.34 16.16 61.93
CA PHE A 15 -54.67 16.57 60.70
C PHE A 15 -53.15 16.57 60.95
N ILE A 16 -52.44 15.64 60.32
CA ILE A 16 -50.98 15.59 60.28
C ILE A 16 -50.50 16.71 59.34
N ILE A 17 -49.84 17.72 59.91
CA ILE A 17 -49.14 18.77 59.18
C ILE A 17 -47.83 18.17 58.65
N PHE A 18 -47.84 17.74 57.39
CA PHE A 18 -46.62 17.37 56.65
C PHE A 18 -45.98 18.67 56.15
N ASN A 19 -44.97 19.16 56.86
CA ASN A 19 -44.15 20.30 56.44
C ASN A 19 -43.32 19.90 55.21
N PHE A 20 -43.78 20.31 54.03
CA PHE A 20 -42.99 20.32 52.81
C PHE A 20 -41.93 21.42 52.91
N ILE A 21 -40.71 21.03 53.31
CA ILE A 21 -39.53 21.89 53.14
C ILE A 21 -39.20 21.86 51.65
N THR A 22 -39.59 22.91 50.93
CA THR A 22 -39.07 23.19 49.59
C THR A 22 -37.66 23.73 49.75
N ILE A 23 -36.68 22.84 49.67
CA ILE A 23 -35.31 23.26 49.40
C ILE A 23 -35.30 23.72 47.94
N ASN A 24 -35.36 25.04 47.73
CA ASN A 24 -34.98 25.64 46.46
C ASN A 24 -33.47 25.44 46.27
N THR A 25 -33.07 24.25 45.82
CA THR A 25 -31.80 24.11 45.11
C THR A 25 -32.00 24.77 43.75
N CYS A 26 -31.36 25.91 43.55
CA CYS A 26 -31.09 26.42 42.22
C CYS A 26 -30.09 25.46 41.58
N PHE A 27 -30.57 24.32 41.09
CA PHE A 27 -29.87 23.54 40.08
C PHE A 27 -30.05 24.32 38.77
N SER A 28 -28.96 24.84 38.23
CA SER A 28 -28.93 25.36 36.86
C SER A 28 -29.30 24.22 35.91
N ALA A 29 -30.55 24.21 35.45
CA ALA A 29 -31.14 23.18 34.60
C ALA A 29 -30.67 23.28 33.13
N ASN A 30 -29.38 23.48 32.88
CA ASN A 30 -28.82 23.63 31.52
C ASN A 30 -28.23 22.34 30.93
N TYR A 31 -28.17 21.23 31.69
CA TYR A 31 -27.51 19.97 31.25
C TYR A 31 -28.42 18.91 30.61
N LEU A 32 -29.49 19.32 29.92
CA LEU A 32 -30.48 18.40 29.32
C LEU A 32 -30.26 18.09 27.84
N GLN A 33 -29.35 18.80 27.16
CA GLN A 33 -29.11 18.61 25.73
C GLN A 33 -28.04 17.51 25.52
N PRO A 34 -28.31 16.46 24.73
CA PRO A 34 -27.30 15.46 24.38
C PRO A 34 -26.10 16.10 23.67
N LYS A 35 -24.89 15.53 23.83
CA LYS A 35 -23.66 15.98 23.13
C LYS A 35 -23.89 16.16 21.63
N SER A 36 -24.61 15.22 21.02
CA SER A 36 -24.93 15.22 19.59
C SER A 36 -25.79 16.41 19.14
N VAL A 37 -26.47 17.10 20.06
CA VAL A 37 -27.21 18.33 19.76
C VAL A 37 -26.30 19.55 19.90
N ILE A 38 -25.53 19.62 20.98
CA ILE A 38 -24.63 20.74 21.27
C ILE A 38 -23.48 20.82 20.24
N PHE A 39 -22.87 19.68 19.90
CA PHE A 39 -21.73 19.60 18.98
C PHE A 39 -22.12 19.50 17.51
N LYS A 40 -23.41 19.30 17.18
CA LYS A 40 -23.87 19.05 15.82
C LYS A 40 -23.26 19.99 14.78
N SER A 41 -23.34 21.30 15.03
CA SER A 41 -22.90 22.32 14.08
C SER A 41 -21.39 22.31 13.84
N VAL A 42 -20.59 22.03 14.88
CA VAL A 42 -19.13 21.95 14.75
C VAL A 42 -18.70 20.60 14.18
N ASP A 43 -19.40 19.52 14.49
CA ASP A 43 -19.18 18.19 13.90
C ASP A 43 -19.38 18.22 12.37
N GLU A 44 -20.44 18.87 11.92
CA GLU A 44 -20.70 19.10 10.49
C GLU A 44 -19.53 19.85 9.82
N LYS A 45 -18.99 20.89 10.47
CA LYS A 45 -17.84 21.64 9.94
C LYS A 45 -16.53 20.87 9.98
N LEU A 46 -16.28 20.11 11.04
CA LEU A 46 -15.12 19.21 11.12
C LEU A 46 -15.15 18.19 9.98
N GLN A 47 -16.31 17.60 9.70
CA GLN A 47 -16.47 16.68 8.57
C GLN A 47 -16.20 17.36 7.22
N MET A 48 -16.76 18.56 7.01
CA MET A 48 -16.51 19.33 5.79
C MET A 48 -15.02 19.70 5.64
N ALA A 49 -14.35 20.07 6.71
CA ALA A 49 -12.92 20.39 6.73
C ALA A 49 -12.06 19.17 6.35
N ARG A 50 -12.40 17.98 6.87
CA ARG A 50 -11.75 16.71 6.47
C ARG A 50 -11.97 16.36 5.00
N ILE A 51 -13.19 16.55 4.49
CA ILE A 51 -13.50 16.36 3.06
C ILE A 51 -12.67 17.32 2.20
N ALA A 52 -12.48 18.55 2.67
CA ALA A 52 -11.62 19.55 2.04
C ALA A 52 -10.12 19.33 2.28
N LYS A 53 -9.72 18.23 2.94
CA LYS A 53 -8.33 17.90 3.30
C LYS A 53 -7.62 19.04 4.05
N ALA A 54 -8.36 19.78 4.88
CA ALA A 54 -7.85 20.93 5.63
C ALA A 54 -6.73 20.58 6.62
N ASP A 55 -6.71 19.35 7.13
CA ASP A 55 -5.66 18.83 8.00
C ASP A 55 -4.28 18.79 7.33
N ILE A 56 -4.22 18.76 6.00
CA ILE A 56 -2.97 18.73 5.22
C ILE A 56 -2.75 20.05 4.48
N LEU A 57 -3.81 20.65 3.94
CA LEU A 57 -3.72 21.85 3.11
C LEU A 57 -3.70 23.16 3.91
N VAL A 58 -4.22 23.13 5.14
CA VAL A 58 -4.37 24.29 6.02
C VAL A 58 -4.16 23.82 7.49
N PRO A 59 -3.01 23.19 7.78
CA PRO A 59 -2.78 22.48 9.03
C PRO A 59 -2.91 23.35 10.29
N GLU A 60 -2.46 24.61 10.28
CA GLU A 60 -2.50 25.46 11.48
C GLU A 60 -3.94 25.85 11.83
N THR A 61 -4.71 26.35 10.86
CA THR A 61 -6.10 26.74 11.09
C THR A 61 -6.96 25.52 11.46
N PHE A 62 -6.69 24.35 10.87
CA PHE A 62 -7.37 23.11 11.23
C PHE A 62 -7.03 22.67 12.66
N GLU A 63 -5.75 22.73 13.05
CA GLU A 63 -5.30 22.38 14.40
C GLU A 63 -5.89 23.31 15.46
N ASP A 64 -5.96 24.62 15.19
CA ASP A 64 -6.67 25.59 16.02
C ASP A 64 -8.14 25.20 16.25
N GLY A 65 -8.84 24.80 15.18
CA GLY A 65 -10.22 24.32 15.26
C GLY A 65 -10.35 23.07 16.14
N MET A 66 -9.44 22.11 15.96
CA MET A 66 -9.37 20.89 16.77
C MET A 66 -9.03 21.15 18.23
N LYS A 67 -8.20 22.15 18.53
CA LYS A 67 -7.88 22.55 19.91
C LYS A 67 -9.13 23.01 20.65
N TYR A 68 -9.88 23.96 20.09
CA TYR A 68 -11.13 24.42 20.70
C TYR A 68 -12.19 23.31 20.79
N TYR A 69 -12.24 22.42 19.78
CA TYR A 69 -13.13 21.26 19.78
C TYR A 69 -12.85 20.34 20.99
N ARG A 70 -11.60 19.93 21.16
CA ARG A 70 -11.17 19.04 22.25
C ARG A 70 -11.37 19.69 23.62
N GLU A 71 -11.09 20.98 23.75
CA GLU A 71 -11.34 21.72 24.99
C GLU A 71 -12.83 21.75 25.35
N ALA A 72 -13.70 21.98 24.37
CA ALA A 72 -15.15 21.89 24.56
C ALA A 72 -15.61 20.49 24.98
N GLU A 73 -15.03 19.43 24.40
CA GLU A 73 -15.33 18.04 24.79
C GLU A 73 -14.96 17.76 26.25
N ILE A 74 -13.83 18.28 26.72
CA ILE A 74 -13.36 18.13 28.11
C ILE A 74 -14.33 18.84 29.06
N LEU A 75 -14.65 20.12 28.81
CA LEU A 75 -15.59 20.88 29.64
C LEU A 75 -16.98 20.21 29.67
N PHE A 76 -17.46 19.74 28.52
CA PHE A 76 -18.73 19.04 28.43
C PHE A 76 -18.74 17.75 29.27
N SER A 77 -17.66 16.97 29.21
CA SER A 77 -17.51 15.72 29.98
C SER A 77 -17.46 15.97 31.48
N ASN A 78 -16.84 17.07 31.90
CA ASN A 78 -16.74 17.50 33.29
C ASN A 78 -18.02 18.18 33.81
N LYS A 79 -19.02 18.38 32.96
CA LYS A 79 -20.29 19.05 33.28
C LYS A 79 -20.11 20.54 33.68
N GLU A 80 -19.14 21.20 33.07
CA GLU A 80 -18.79 22.60 33.30
C GLU A 80 -19.78 23.59 32.66
N ASP A 81 -19.50 24.89 32.72
CA ASP A 81 -20.42 25.91 32.24
C ASP A 81 -20.78 25.79 30.74
N LEU A 82 -22.08 25.77 30.44
CA LEU A 82 -22.59 25.59 29.07
C LEU A 82 -22.27 26.79 28.17
N ASP A 83 -22.18 28.01 28.72
CA ASP A 83 -21.83 29.19 27.93
C ASP A 83 -20.36 29.15 27.51
N GLU A 84 -19.46 28.68 28.39
CA GLU A 84 -18.06 28.41 28.06
C GLU A 84 -17.90 27.34 26.98
N ILE A 85 -18.63 26.21 27.10
CA ILE A 85 -18.66 25.16 26.08
C ILE A 85 -19.14 25.73 24.73
N THR A 86 -20.21 26.51 24.73
CA THR A 86 -20.79 27.11 23.51
C THR A 86 -19.83 28.10 22.85
N LYS A 87 -19.08 28.88 23.64
CA LYS A 87 -18.03 29.78 23.13
C LYS A 87 -16.91 29.00 22.43
N LEU A 88 -16.42 27.90 23.02
CA LEU A 88 -15.39 27.05 22.40
C LEU A 88 -15.89 26.38 21.12
N ILE A 89 -17.13 25.88 21.12
CA ILE A 89 -17.77 25.31 19.92
C ILE A 89 -17.85 26.36 18.81
N THR A 90 -18.22 27.60 19.15
CA THR A 90 -18.28 28.70 18.17
C THR A 90 -16.90 28.99 17.58
N LYS A 91 -15.87 29.13 18.41
CA LYS A 91 -14.48 29.33 17.95
C LYS A 91 -13.98 28.19 17.07
N SER A 92 -14.25 26.95 17.48
CA SER A 92 -13.88 25.75 16.71
C SER A 92 -14.56 25.75 15.33
N ARG A 93 -15.86 26.03 15.29
CA ARG A 93 -16.65 26.13 14.06
C ARG A 93 -16.11 27.21 13.12
N GLU A 94 -15.82 28.40 13.63
CA GLU A 94 -15.24 29.51 12.84
C GLU A 94 -13.88 29.13 12.25
N ARG A 95 -13.03 28.43 13.02
CA ARG A 95 -11.74 27.93 12.51
C ARG A 95 -11.92 26.89 11.42
N PHE A 96 -12.81 25.91 11.59
CA PHE A 96 -13.09 24.96 10.52
C PHE A 96 -13.71 25.62 9.27
N GLU A 97 -14.58 26.62 9.44
CA GLU A 97 -15.13 27.38 8.31
C GLU A 97 -14.02 28.13 7.54
N LYS A 98 -13.07 28.74 8.25
CA LYS A 98 -11.88 29.35 7.64
C LYS A 98 -11.04 28.29 6.92
N ALA A 99 -10.74 27.16 7.58
CA ALA A 99 -9.93 26.10 7.00
C ALA A 99 -10.54 25.54 5.70
N ILE A 100 -11.86 25.32 5.66
CA ILE A 100 -12.57 24.88 4.45
C ILE A 100 -12.37 25.86 3.29
N LYS A 101 -12.47 27.17 3.56
CA LYS A 101 -12.31 28.21 2.55
C LYS A 101 -10.86 28.26 2.04
N ASP A 102 -9.90 28.26 2.96
CA ASP A 102 -8.49 28.39 2.62
C ASP A 102 -7.95 27.12 1.93
N SER A 103 -8.53 25.95 2.23
CA SER A 103 -8.23 24.68 1.54
C SER A 103 -8.52 24.76 0.05
N GLN A 104 -9.48 25.58 -0.39
CA GLN A 104 -9.77 25.74 -1.82
C GLN A 104 -8.61 26.42 -2.54
N LEU A 105 -8.03 27.47 -1.95
CA LEU A 105 -6.88 28.17 -2.50
C LEU A 105 -5.62 27.29 -2.44
N SER A 106 -5.37 26.70 -1.26
CA SER A 106 -4.23 25.80 -1.04
C SER A 106 -4.26 24.60 -1.99
N GLY A 107 -5.44 23.99 -2.17
CA GLY A 107 -5.63 22.87 -3.11
C GLY A 107 -5.33 23.25 -4.57
N LEU A 108 -5.62 24.48 -4.99
CA LEU A 108 -5.26 24.97 -6.34
C LEU A 108 -3.74 25.16 -6.48
N LEU A 109 -3.06 25.68 -5.45
CA LEU A 109 -1.62 25.87 -5.48
C LEU A 109 -0.86 24.54 -5.45
N PHE A 110 -1.30 23.59 -4.63
CA PHE A 110 -0.64 22.31 -4.39
C PHE A 110 -1.24 21.13 -5.15
N THR A 111 -1.96 21.39 -6.25
CA THR A 111 -2.62 20.34 -7.04
C THR A 111 -1.62 19.23 -7.43
N GLU A 112 -0.45 19.59 -7.97
CA GLU A 112 0.56 18.61 -8.41
C GLU A 112 1.19 17.86 -7.23
N THR A 113 1.49 18.54 -6.12
CA THR A 113 2.00 17.93 -4.90
C THR A 113 1.03 16.89 -4.34
N MET A 114 -0.27 17.21 -4.31
CA MET A 114 -1.31 16.27 -3.88
C MET A 114 -1.42 15.06 -4.82
N VAL A 115 -1.35 15.28 -6.14
CA VAL A 115 -1.36 14.17 -7.10
C VAL A 115 -0.16 13.26 -6.88
N ALA A 116 1.05 13.83 -6.75
CA ALA A 116 2.26 13.06 -6.46
C ALA A 116 2.15 12.25 -5.16
N ARG A 117 1.61 12.85 -4.09
CA ARG A 117 1.36 12.16 -2.82
C ARG A 117 0.40 10.98 -2.97
N GLU A 118 -0.73 11.18 -3.64
CA GLU A 118 -1.73 10.12 -3.86
C GLU A 118 -1.18 9.00 -4.75
N ASP A 119 -0.40 9.32 -5.78
CA ASP A 119 0.25 8.33 -6.63
C ASP A 119 1.28 7.50 -5.86
N ALA A 120 2.11 8.16 -5.04
CA ALA A 120 3.03 7.48 -4.13
C ALA A 120 2.28 6.56 -3.16
N LEU A 121 1.15 6.99 -2.58
CA LEU A 121 0.32 6.15 -1.70
C LEU A 121 -0.19 4.89 -2.42
N LYS A 122 -0.73 5.03 -3.64
CA LYS A 122 -1.29 3.91 -4.42
C LYS A 122 -0.27 2.79 -4.66
N VAL A 123 1.01 3.14 -4.78
CA VAL A 123 2.10 2.17 -4.99
C VAL A 123 2.82 1.78 -3.69
N ASN A 124 2.30 2.17 -2.53
CA ASN A 124 2.89 1.95 -1.21
C ASN A 124 4.25 2.64 -0.98
N GLY A 125 4.47 3.81 -1.59
CA GLY A 125 5.65 4.67 -1.38
C GLY A 125 5.93 4.94 0.10
N HIS A 126 4.88 5.22 0.88
CA HIS A 126 4.96 5.41 2.32
C HIS A 126 5.50 4.21 3.12
N LEU A 127 5.50 2.99 2.56
CA LEU A 127 6.05 1.79 3.22
C LEU A 127 7.40 1.38 2.64
N LEU A 128 7.59 1.60 1.33
CA LEU A 128 8.75 1.14 0.57
C LEU A 128 9.88 2.17 0.51
N ASP A 129 9.56 3.45 0.72
CA ASP A 129 10.53 4.55 0.76
C ASP A 129 10.23 5.56 1.88
N LEU A 130 10.32 5.09 3.12
CA LEU A 130 10.01 5.88 4.33
C LEU A 130 10.77 7.20 4.41
N GLU A 131 12.02 7.23 3.96
CA GLU A 131 12.87 8.43 4.04
C GLU A 131 12.31 9.56 3.17
N ASN A 132 12.17 9.32 1.86
CA ASN A 132 11.61 10.32 0.95
C ASN A 132 10.16 10.66 1.29
N TRP A 133 9.36 9.67 1.71
CA TRP A 133 7.99 9.92 2.15
C TRP A 133 7.92 10.88 3.34
N ASN A 134 8.69 10.65 4.40
CA ASN A 134 8.66 11.51 5.58
C ASN A 134 9.21 12.91 5.30
N ASN A 135 10.25 13.01 4.47
CA ASN A 135 10.78 14.30 4.03
C ASN A 135 9.73 15.06 3.20
N ALA A 136 9.00 14.36 2.32
CA ALA A 136 7.92 14.94 1.52
C ALA A 136 6.74 15.43 2.38
N GLU A 137 6.27 14.64 3.36
CA GLU A 137 5.20 15.05 4.27
C GLU A 137 5.61 16.27 5.11
N THR A 138 6.87 16.32 5.56
CA THR A 138 7.42 17.46 6.31
C THR A 138 7.43 18.71 5.43
N ALA A 139 8.06 18.64 4.25
CA ALA A 139 8.09 19.76 3.31
C ALA A 139 6.68 20.20 2.90
N PHE A 140 5.75 19.27 2.68
CA PHE A 140 4.39 19.64 2.30
C PHE A 140 3.64 20.36 3.45
N ARG A 141 3.83 19.91 4.68
CA ARG A 141 3.30 20.58 5.86
C ARG A 141 3.86 22.00 5.98
N ASP A 142 5.18 22.15 5.87
CA ASP A 142 5.85 23.46 5.91
C ASP A 142 5.35 24.39 4.80
N ALA A 143 5.17 23.88 3.58
CA ALA A 143 4.60 24.65 2.46
C ALA A 143 3.17 25.14 2.75
N ALA A 144 2.34 24.30 3.36
CA ALA A 144 0.99 24.66 3.75
C ALA A 144 0.98 25.73 4.86
N GLU A 145 1.87 25.60 5.84
CA GLU A 145 2.06 26.61 6.91
C GLU A 145 2.53 27.96 6.34
N GLN A 146 3.49 27.98 5.39
CA GLN A 146 3.90 29.22 4.73
C GLN A 146 2.73 29.91 4.01
N LEU A 147 1.89 29.12 3.32
CA LEU A 147 0.73 29.66 2.62
C LEU A 147 -0.29 30.26 3.60
N GLU A 148 -0.53 29.63 4.74
CA GLU A 148 -1.37 30.17 5.81
C GLU A 148 -0.83 31.45 6.41
N GLY A 149 0.49 31.54 6.57
CA GLY A 149 1.22 32.73 6.98
C GLY A 149 1.20 33.87 5.96
N GLY A 150 0.73 33.60 4.72
CA GLY A 150 0.64 34.55 3.63
C GLY A 150 1.87 34.63 2.74
N ASP A 151 2.86 33.77 2.95
CA ASP A 151 4.05 33.67 2.09
C ASP A 151 3.81 32.66 0.95
N SER A 152 3.18 33.14 -0.13
CA SER A 152 2.86 32.28 -1.27
C SER A 152 4.08 31.86 -2.10
N ASP A 153 5.17 32.63 -2.05
CA ASP A 153 6.36 32.36 -2.85
C ASP A 153 7.16 31.21 -2.25
N ASP A 154 7.41 31.25 -0.93
CA ASP A 154 8.06 30.15 -0.22
C ASP A 154 7.18 28.90 -0.20
N ALA A 155 5.86 29.06 0.02
CA ALA A 155 4.90 27.97 -0.07
C ALA A 155 5.02 27.22 -1.42
N LYS A 156 5.08 27.95 -2.54
CA LYS A 156 5.21 27.35 -3.87
C LYS A 156 6.54 26.63 -4.06
N SER A 157 7.64 27.21 -3.58
CA SER A 157 8.97 26.60 -3.70
C SER A 157 9.06 25.30 -2.91
N ILE A 158 8.67 25.33 -1.63
CA ILE A 158 8.72 24.15 -0.74
C ILE A 158 7.70 23.10 -1.21
N GLY A 159 6.50 23.51 -1.67
CA GLY A 159 5.52 22.59 -2.22
C GLY A 159 6.02 21.83 -3.45
N LYS A 160 6.90 22.45 -4.25
CA LYS A 160 7.57 21.77 -5.38
C LYS A 160 8.63 20.78 -4.91
N GLU A 161 9.37 21.10 -3.86
CA GLU A 161 10.30 20.15 -3.23
C GLU A 161 9.56 18.92 -2.70
N ALA A 162 8.45 19.12 -1.99
CA ALA A 162 7.59 18.03 -1.54
C ALA A 162 7.07 17.17 -2.70
N GLU A 163 6.64 17.80 -3.81
CA GLU A 163 6.22 17.08 -5.02
C GLU A 163 7.34 16.16 -5.55
N ILE A 164 8.57 16.68 -5.65
CA ILE A 164 9.73 15.90 -6.12
C ILE A 164 9.96 14.69 -5.21
N LEU A 165 9.97 14.89 -3.90
CA LEU A 165 10.19 13.82 -2.92
C LEU A 165 9.09 12.76 -2.97
N PHE A 166 7.82 13.14 -3.12
CA PHE A 166 6.73 12.18 -3.33
C PHE A 166 6.92 11.40 -4.64
N ARG A 167 7.34 12.07 -5.72
CA ARG A 167 7.64 11.41 -7.00
C ARG A 167 8.83 10.46 -6.90
N GLU A 168 9.82 10.73 -6.06
CA GLU A 168 10.93 9.80 -5.80
C GLU A 168 10.48 8.58 -5.01
N ALA A 169 9.67 8.78 -3.97
CA ALA A 169 9.06 7.69 -3.19
C ALA A 169 8.16 6.80 -4.07
N GLU A 170 7.36 7.40 -4.95
CA GLU A 170 6.57 6.67 -5.97
C GLU A 170 7.48 5.81 -6.85
N LEU A 171 8.53 6.40 -7.44
CA LEU A 171 9.42 5.70 -8.36
C LEU A 171 10.14 4.53 -7.68
N LYS A 172 10.68 4.72 -6.47
CA LYS A 172 11.40 3.66 -5.76
C LYS A 172 10.47 2.51 -5.36
N ALA A 173 9.23 2.81 -5.01
CA ALA A 173 8.22 1.80 -4.74
C ALA A 173 7.87 0.99 -5.99
N ILE A 174 7.68 1.66 -7.14
CA ILE A 174 7.48 1.00 -8.43
C ILE A 174 8.68 0.12 -8.79
N GLN A 175 9.90 0.64 -8.68
CA GLN A 175 11.12 -0.14 -8.96
C GLN A 175 11.22 -1.35 -8.03
N SER A 176 10.92 -1.18 -6.74
CA SER A 176 10.94 -2.29 -5.78
C SER A 176 9.96 -3.41 -6.13
N LYS A 177 8.80 -3.09 -6.73
CA LYS A 177 7.83 -4.10 -7.19
C LYS A 177 8.43 -5.03 -8.25
N TYR A 178 9.27 -4.51 -9.15
CA TYR A 178 9.78 -5.25 -10.31
C TYR A 178 11.22 -5.76 -10.15
N LEU A 179 12.07 -5.01 -9.44
CA LEU A 179 13.51 -5.20 -9.47
C LEU A 179 14.10 -5.64 -8.13
N LYS A 180 13.31 -5.74 -7.06
CA LYS A 180 13.82 -6.14 -5.74
C LYS A 180 14.54 -7.49 -5.77
N GLU A 181 13.98 -8.49 -6.46
CA GLU A 181 14.64 -9.80 -6.58
C GLU A 181 15.88 -9.73 -7.47
N VAL A 182 15.82 -8.96 -8.57
CA VAL A 182 16.97 -8.73 -9.45
C VAL A 182 18.14 -8.10 -8.69
N TRP A 183 17.91 -7.05 -7.91
CA TRP A 183 18.92 -6.41 -7.07
C TRP A 183 19.49 -7.35 -6.01
N SER A 184 18.62 -8.11 -5.34
CA SER A 184 19.01 -9.14 -4.37
C SER A 184 19.95 -10.18 -4.99
N LEU A 185 19.61 -10.67 -6.19
CA LEU A 185 20.43 -11.63 -6.92
C LEU A 185 21.75 -11.02 -7.41
N LEU A 186 21.75 -9.79 -7.94
CA LEU A 186 22.98 -9.09 -8.34
C LEU A 186 23.92 -8.91 -7.15
N ASN A 187 23.42 -8.49 -5.99
CA ASN A 187 24.22 -8.37 -4.76
C ASN A 187 24.79 -9.73 -4.31
N LYS A 188 24.05 -10.83 -4.47
CA LYS A 188 24.59 -12.18 -4.23
C LYS A 188 25.73 -12.53 -5.18
N THR A 189 25.68 -12.07 -6.44
CA THR A 189 26.73 -12.38 -7.42
C THR A 189 28.08 -11.74 -7.08
N GLU A 190 28.10 -10.58 -6.41
CA GLU A 190 29.33 -9.92 -5.97
C GLU A 190 30.12 -10.77 -4.96
N ASN A 191 29.41 -11.47 -4.06
CA ASN A 191 30.03 -12.33 -3.05
C ASN A 191 30.51 -13.69 -3.59
N MET A 192 30.12 -14.07 -4.80
CA MET A 192 30.40 -15.38 -5.38
C MET A 192 31.42 -15.33 -6.53
N ASP A 193 32.01 -14.16 -6.80
CA ASP A 193 32.93 -13.93 -7.92
C ASP A 193 32.34 -14.36 -9.29
N ILE A 194 31.01 -14.25 -9.46
CA ILE A 194 30.33 -14.70 -10.70
C ILE A 194 30.90 -14.01 -11.93
N ASN A 195 31.36 -12.76 -11.80
CA ASN A 195 31.98 -12.02 -12.91
C ASN A 195 33.26 -12.68 -13.44
N LYS A 196 33.99 -13.45 -12.61
CA LYS A 196 35.18 -14.18 -13.06
C LYS A 196 34.80 -15.36 -13.96
N TYR A 197 33.77 -16.11 -13.55
CA TYR A 197 33.41 -17.39 -14.16
C TYR A 197 32.33 -17.28 -15.26
N ALA A 198 31.42 -16.31 -15.17
CA ALA A 198 30.33 -16.10 -16.12
C ALA A 198 30.14 -14.61 -16.54
N PRO A 199 31.21 -13.89 -16.96
CA PRO A 199 31.17 -12.44 -17.19
C PRO A 199 30.16 -12.00 -18.25
N ILE A 200 30.01 -12.77 -19.33
CA ILE A 200 29.19 -12.39 -20.48
C ILE A 200 27.71 -12.40 -20.10
N THR A 201 27.25 -13.48 -19.47
CA THR A 201 25.86 -13.68 -19.02
C THR A 201 25.50 -12.67 -17.93
N LEU A 202 26.39 -12.45 -16.96
CA LEU A 202 26.19 -11.44 -15.92
C LEU A 202 26.09 -10.02 -16.49
N LYS A 203 26.92 -9.67 -17.49
CA LYS A 203 26.84 -8.37 -18.17
C LYS A 203 25.50 -8.16 -18.88
N LYS A 204 24.92 -9.20 -19.50
CA LYS A 204 23.59 -9.13 -20.09
C LYS A 204 22.52 -8.84 -19.04
N ALA A 205 22.55 -9.56 -17.92
CA ALA A 205 21.66 -9.33 -16.79
C ALA A 205 21.70 -7.87 -16.30
N ILE A 206 22.90 -7.35 -16.02
CA ILE A 206 23.09 -5.97 -15.56
C ILE A 206 22.54 -4.97 -16.57
N ASN A 207 22.74 -5.20 -17.87
CA ASN A 207 22.22 -4.32 -18.91
C ASN A 207 20.69 -4.34 -18.98
N HIS A 208 20.05 -5.50 -18.83
CA HIS A 208 18.59 -5.60 -18.76
C HIS A 208 18.03 -4.89 -17.53
N ALA A 209 18.63 -5.10 -16.35
CA ALA A 209 18.24 -4.42 -15.12
C ALA A 209 18.32 -2.88 -15.26
N LYS A 210 19.43 -2.36 -15.78
CA LYS A 210 19.59 -0.91 -16.01
C LYS A 210 18.58 -0.34 -17.01
N LYS A 211 18.26 -1.09 -18.07
CA LYS A 211 17.23 -0.68 -19.03
C LYS A 211 15.84 -0.67 -18.39
N ALA A 212 15.53 -1.68 -17.57
CA ALA A 212 14.28 -1.72 -16.82
C ALA A 212 14.15 -0.53 -15.87
N GLU A 213 15.19 -0.21 -15.09
CA GLU A 213 15.23 0.96 -14.22
C GLU A 213 14.99 2.27 -14.99
N SER A 214 15.68 2.44 -16.13
CA SER A 214 15.51 3.61 -16.99
C SER A 214 14.09 3.70 -17.57
N MET A 215 13.50 2.57 -17.97
CA MET A 215 12.13 2.54 -18.47
C MET A 215 11.12 2.90 -17.39
N LEU A 216 11.27 2.38 -16.17
CA LEU A 216 10.41 2.74 -15.04
C LEU A 216 10.54 4.22 -14.67
N HIS A 217 11.72 4.81 -14.83
CA HIS A 217 11.94 6.24 -14.61
C HIS A 217 11.22 7.10 -15.66
N LEU A 218 11.35 6.74 -16.95
CA LEU A 218 10.78 7.51 -18.07
C LEU A 218 9.28 7.27 -18.29
N HIS A 219 8.81 6.06 -18.02
CA HIS A 219 7.46 5.58 -18.33
C HIS A 219 6.83 4.86 -17.13
N ARG A 220 6.61 5.62 -16.04
CA ARG A 220 6.09 5.08 -14.77
C ARG A 220 4.79 4.31 -14.88
N TYR A 221 3.96 4.59 -15.88
CA TYR A 221 2.61 4.02 -16.03
C TYR A 221 2.50 2.98 -17.17
N ASP A 222 3.53 2.81 -18.00
CA ASP A 222 3.61 1.75 -19.01
C ASP A 222 4.78 0.82 -18.69
N GLN A 223 4.48 -0.18 -17.86
CA GLN A 223 5.49 -0.98 -17.16
C GLN A 223 5.79 -2.32 -17.87
N THR A 224 5.12 -2.60 -19.00
CA THR A 224 5.19 -3.93 -19.65
C THR A 224 6.61 -4.26 -20.11
N ASP A 225 7.27 -3.33 -20.79
CA ASP A 225 8.63 -3.54 -21.29
C ASP A 225 9.64 -3.62 -20.14
N ALA A 226 9.46 -2.81 -19.11
CA ALA A 226 10.30 -2.84 -17.91
C ALA A 226 10.16 -4.17 -17.16
N GLU A 227 8.95 -4.72 -17.06
CA GLU A 227 8.69 -6.02 -16.46
C GLU A 227 9.37 -7.15 -17.25
N GLN A 228 9.24 -7.14 -18.58
CA GLN A 228 9.93 -8.13 -19.43
C GLN A 228 11.45 -8.06 -19.26
N LEU A 229 12.02 -6.86 -19.22
CA LEU A 229 13.45 -6.67 -18.98
C LEU A 229 13.88 -7.15 -17.58
N ALA A 230 13.05 -6.92 -16.55
CA ALA A 230 13.32 -7.43 -15.20
C ALA A 230 13.32 -8.96 -15.16
N ILE A 231 12.35 -9.61 -15.83
CA ILE A 231 12.28 -11.08 -15.96
C ILE A 231 13.53 -11.62 -16.70
N GLN A 232 13.92 -10.97 -17.79
CA GLN A 232 15.12 -11.35 -18.54
C GLN A 232 16.39 -11.16 -17.70
N ALA A 233 16.48 -10.08 -16.93
CA ALA A 233 17.58 -9.86 -16.00
C ALA A 233 17.65 -10.98 -14.95
N GLU A 234 16.53 -11.31 -14.31
CA GLU A 234 16.45 -12.37 -13.30
C GLU A 234 16.92 -13.73 -13.86
N TYR A 235 16.43 -14.10 -15.05
CA TYR A 235 16.85 -15.32 -15.74
C TYR A 235 18.36 -15.33 -16.00
N GLU A 236 18.91 -14.27 -16.59
CA GLU A 236 20.33 -14.18 -16.93
C GLU A 236 21.21 -14.22 -15.67
N ILE A 237 20.78 -13.66 -14.53
CA ILE A 237 21.53 -13.76 -13.27
C ILE A 237 21.56 -15.20 -12.78
N LYS A 238 20.40 -15.86 -12.71
CA LYS A 238 20.30 -17.27 -12.31
C LYS A 238 21.13 -18.16 -13.22
N HIS A 239 21.11 -17.88 -14.52
CA HIS A 239 21.92 -18.61 -15.49
C HIS A 239 23.42 -18.34 -15.32
N ALA A 240 23.83 -17.10 -15.03
CA ALA A 240 25.22 -16.78 -14.74
C ALA A 240 25.72 -17.51 -13.48
N ILE A 241 24.89 -17.57 -12.43
CA ILE A 241 25.19 -18.35 -11.21
C ILE A 241 25.36 -19.84 -11.55
N TYR A 242 24.47 -20.39 -12.36
CA TYR A 242 24.56 -21.79 -12.79
C TYR A 242 25.84 -22.06 -13.60
N ILE A 243 26.16 -21.22 -14.59
CA ILE A 243 27.39 -21.34 -15.39
C ILE A 243 28.62 -21.26 -14.49
N ALA A 244 28.66 -20.29 -13.56
CA ALA A 244 29.75 -20.16 -12.62
C ALA A 244 29.91 -21.40 -11.72
N SER A 245 28.80 -22.03 -11.31
CA SER A 245 28.83 -23.26 -10.52
C SER A 245 29.46 -24.46 -11.25
N ILE A 246 29.47 -24.43 -12.60
CA ILE A 246 30.12 -25.45 -13.44
C ILE A 246 31.58 -25.09 -13.71
N ILE A 247 31.87 -23.81 -14.00
CA ILE A 247 33.21 -23.38 -14.40
C ILE A 247 34.16 -23.29 -13.20
N LYS A 248 33.67 -22.84 -12.04
CA LYS A 248 34.52 -22.67 -10.85
C LYS A 248 35.25 -23.96 -10.43
N PRO A 249 34.58 -25.12 -10.29
CA PRO A 249 35.26 -26.38 -9.98
C PRO A 249 36.31 -26.82 -11.02
N LEU A 250 36.18 -26.41 -12.29
CA LEU A 250 37.18 -26.70 -13.32
C LEU A 250 38.48 -25.92 -13.07
N GLU A 251 38.38 -24.64 -12.70
CA GLU A 251 39.56 -23.84 -12.37
C GLU A 251 40.22 -24.31 -11.08
N ASP A 252 39.40 -24.74 -10.11
CA ASP A 252 39.87 -25.22 -8.81
C ASP A 252 40.41 -26.67 -8.86
N ASN A 253 40.39 -27.33 -10.04
CA ASN A 253 40.76 -28.73 -10.29
C ASN A 253 39.92 -29.78 -9.54
N ASP A 254 38.73 -29.40 -9.06
CA ASP A 254 37.77 -30.30 -8.43
C ASP A 254 36.92 -31.08 -9.45
N GLN A 255 36.97 -30.68 -10.74
CA GLN A 255 36.23 -31.28 -11.83
C GLN A 255 37.04 -31.30 -13.13
N THR A 256 36.76 -32.25 -14.05
CA THR A 256 37.41 -32.33 -15.37
C THR A 256 36.46 -31.97 -16.50
N PHE A 257 36.99 -31.51 -17.64
CA PHE A 257 36.20 -31.30 -18.86
C PHE A 257 35.46 -32.57 -19.31
N GLU A 258 36.08 -33.73 -19.17
CA GLU A 258 35.45 -35.03 -19.46
C GLU A 258 34.18 -35.23 -18.62
N SER A 259 34.25 -34.98 -17.30
CA SER A 259 33.07 -35.12 -16.44
C SER A 259 31.94 -34.16 -16.80
N ILE A 260 32.26 -32.95 -17.27
CA ILE A 260 31.23 -31.99 -17.76
C ILE A 260 30.59 -32.52 -19.03
N PHE A 261 31.41 -33.02 -19.96
CA PHE A 261 30.91 -33.57 -21.22
C PHE A 261 29.97 -34.76 -20.95
N LEU A 262 30.39 -35.72 -20.11
CA LEU A 262 29.56 -36.85 -19.69
C LEU A 262 28.26 -36.40 -18.99
N ASN A 263 28.32 -35.39 -18.12
CA ASN A 263 27.12 -34.85 -17.48
C ASN A 263 26.16 -34.19 -18.48
N SER A 264 26.67 -33.61 -19.56
CA SER A 264 25.86 -33.01 -20.63
C SER A 264 25.12 -34.04 -21.51
N GLU A 265 25.54 -35.30 -21.49
CA GLU A 265 24.86 -36.42 -22.17
C GLU A 265 23.59 -36.88 -21.42
N ILE A 266 23.58 -36.78 -20.09
CA ILE A 266 22.52 -37.33 -19.22
C ILE A 266 21.11 -36.82 -19.58
N PRO A 267 20.87 -35.51 -19.83
CA PRO A 267 19.53 -35.04 -20.19
C PRO A 267 19.00 -35.70 -21.46
N LEU A 268 19.84 -35.86 -22.48
CA LEU A 268 19.43 -36.47 -23.74
C LEU A 268 19.19 -37.98 -23.58
N GLN A 269 20.01 -38.67 -22.77
CA GLN A 269 19.76 -40.07 -22.39
C GLN A 269 18.42 -40.25 -21.68
N LYS A 270 18.05 -39.35 -20.76
CA LYS A 270 16.76 -39.40 -20.06
C LYS A 270 15.57 -39.23 -21.02
N ILE A 271 15.67 -38.28 -21.96
CA ILE A 271 14.64 -38.07 -22.99
C ILE A 271 14.51 -39.33 -23.87
N ALA A 272 15.62 -39.86 -24.37
CA ALA A 272 15.63 -41.09 -25.16
C ALA A 272 15.02 -42.27 -24.40
N SER A 273 15.39 -42.43 -23.12
CA SER A 273 14.88 -43.51 -22.27
C SER A 273 13.37 -43.43 -22.10
N SER A 274 12.79 -42.23 -22.04
CA SER A 274 11.32 -42.05 -21.97
C SER A 274 10.61 -42.49 -23.26
N LEU A 275 11.33 -42.52 -24.38
CA LEU A 275 10.90 -43.05 -25.67
C LEU A 275 11.27 -44.53 -25.84
N SER A 276 11.75 -45.21 -24.80
CA SER A 276 12.32 -46.56 -24.86
C SER A 276 13.48 -46.69 -25.86
N MET A 277 14.20 -45.60 -26.11
CA MET A 277 15.35 -45.55 -27.01
C MET A 277 16.66 -45.59 -26.20
N SER A 278 17.65 -46.28 -26.76
CA SER A 278 19.05 -46.14 -26.31
C SER A 278 19.79 -45.19 -27.27
N VAL A 279 20.63 -44.32 -26.72
CA VAL A 279 21.42 -43.35 -27.48
C VAL A 279 22.90 -43.51 -27.17
N THR A 280 23.73 -43.31 -28.19
CA THR A 280 25.19 -43.26 -28.10
C THR A 280 25.69 -41.89 -28.52
N PHE A 281 26.84 -41.47 -27.98
CA PHE A 281 27.42 -40.13 -28.17
C PHE A 281 28.79 -40.18 -28.87
N ASP A 282 29.12 -41.31 -29.49
CA ASP A 282 30.36 -41.56 -30.24
C ASP A 282 30.54 -40.63 -31.45
N ASP A 283 29.44 -40.11 -32.00
CA ASP A 283 29.40 -39.10 -33.07
C ASP A 283 28.94 -37.70 -32.56
N GLY A 284 28.97 -37.46 -31.25
CA GLY A 284 28.42 -36.24 -30.62
C GLY A 284 26.90 -36.24 -30.46
N PHE A 285 26.31 -35.07 -30.21
CA PHE A 285 24.88 -34.93 -29.84
C PHE A 285 23.92 -34.95 -31.03
N ASP A 286 24.38 -34.60 -32.23
CA ASP A 286 23.50 -34.33 -33.36
C ASP A 286 22.67 -35.56 -33.77
N LYS A 287 23.34 -36.70 -33.91
CA LYS A 287 22.72 -37.97 -34.33
C LYS A 287 21.68 -38.47 -33.33
N PRO A 288 21.96 -38.61 -32.02
CA PRO A 288 20.93 -39.02 -31.06
C PRO A 288 19.79 -37.99 -30.94
N THR A 289 20.07 -36.69 -31.06
CA THR A 289 19.03 -35.65 -31.09
C THR A 289 18.09 -35.83 -32.28
N GLN A 290 18.61 -36.05 -33.49
CA GLN A 290 17.77 -36.28 -34.68
C GLN A 290 16.93 -37.55 -34.56
N ASN A 291 17.50 -38.63 -34.01
CA ASN A 291 16.75 -39.88 -33.79
C ASN A 291 15.57 -39.67 -32.83
N ILE A 292 15.78 -38.94 -31.73
CA ILE A 292 14.73 -38.57 -30.77
C ILE A 292 13.64 -37.74 -31.47
N ILE A 293 14.03 -36.72 -32.24
CA ILE A 293 13.09 -35.86 -32.98
C ILE A 293 12.23 -36.70 -33.94
N ASN A 294 12.86 -37.59 -34.71
CA ASN A 294 12.14 -38.47 -35.65
C ASN A 294 11.15 -39.38 -34.92
N SER A 295 11.53 -39.94 -33.77
CA SER A 295 10.64 -40.76 -32.94
C SER A 295 9.44 -39.96 -32.42
N ILE A 296 9.68 -38.74 -31.91
CA ILE A 296 8.62 -37.83 -31.46
C ILE A 296 7.65 -37.51 -32.61
N GLN A 297 8.17 -37.22 -33.81
CA GLN A 297 7.35 -36.94 -35.00
C GLN A 297 6.51 -38.14 -35.43
N SER A 298 7.08 -39.36 -35.40
CA SER A 298 6.33 -40.59 -35.68
C SER A 298 5.19 -40.80 -34.68
N LEU A 299 5.44 -40.63 -33.39
CA LEU A 299 4.42 -40.73 -32.34
C LEU A 299 3.32 -39.68 -32.49
N GLN A 300 3.68 -38.43 -32.82
CA GLN A 300 2.70 -37.37 -33.09
C GLN A 300 1.82 -37.69 -34.29
N LYS A 301 2.40 -38.23 -35.37
CA LYS A 301 1.65 -38.63 -36.56
C LYS A 301 0.69 -39.79 -36.27
N GLU A 302 1.17 -40.83 -35.59
CA GLU A 302 0.34 -41.97 -35.21
C GLU A 302 -0.85 -41.53 -34.34
N ASN A 303 -0.60 -40.65 -33.37
CA ASN A 303 -1.66 -40.12 -32.50
C ASN A 303 -2.69 -39.26 -33.27
N PHE A 304 -2.23 -38.47 -34.25
CA PHE A 304 -3.12 -37.74 -35.15
C PHE A 304 -4.00 -38.68 -35.99
N ASP A 305 -3.41 -39.72 -36.59
CA ASP A 305 -4.12 -40.70 -37.41
C ASP A 305 -5.14 -41.48 -36.57
N LEU A 306 -4.77 -41.92 -35.36
CA LEU A 306 -5.67 -42.57 -34.41
C LEU A 306 -6.84 -41.67 -33.98
N THR A 307 -6.57 -40.39 -33.71
CA THR A 307 -7.63 -39.43 -33.36
C THR A 307 -8.63 -39.26 -34.50
N LYS A 308 -8.15 -39.23 -35.75
CA LYS A 308 -8.99 -39.14 -36.93
C LYS A 308 -9.86 -40.39 -37.12
N ILE A 309 -9.30 -41.57 -36.89
CA ILE A 309 -10.05 -42.84 -36.93
C ILE A 309 -11.18 -42.82 -35.88
N LEU A 310 -10.87 -42.46 -34.63
CA LEU A 310 -11.87 -42.39 -33.56
C LEU A 310 -12.98 -41.35 -33.82
N GLN A 311 -12.68 -40.26 -34.51
CA GLN A 311 -13.69 -39.27 -34.91
C GLN A 311 -14.62 -39.80 -36.00
N ASN A 312 -14.06 -40.50 -36.99
CA ASN A 312 -14.84 -41.12 -38.06
C ASN A 312 -15.76 -42.21 -37.49
N ASP A 313 -15.23 -43.09 -36.63
CA ASP A 313 -16.01 -44.18 -36.02
C ASP A 313 -17.16 -43.64 -35.15
N LYS A 314 -16.97 -42.50 -34.46
CA LYS A 314 -18.05 -41.84 -33.70
C LYS A 314 -19.13 -41.24 -34.60
N SER A 315 -18.77 -40.76 -35.79
CA SER A 315 -19.73 -40.22 -36.76
C SER A 315 -20.55 -41.30 -37.47
N GLU A 316 -20.06 -42.55 -37.50
CA GLU A 316 -20.79 -43.69 -38.06
C GLU A 316 -21.78 -44.33 -37.08
N ILE A 317 -21.67 -44.03 -35.78
CA ILE A 317 -22.52 -44.58 -34.70
C ILE A 317 -23.65 -43.60 -34.29
N SER A 318 -23.58 -42.32 -34.69
CA SER A 318 -24.61 -41.29 -34.45
C SER A 318 -25.60 -41.15 -35.59
#